data_AF-A0A8H3SHK7-F1
#
_entry.id   AF-A0A8H3SHK7-F1
#
_cell.length_a   1.000
_cell.length_b   1.000
_cell.length_c   1.000
_cell.angle_alpha   90.00
_cell.angle_beta   90.00
_cell.angle_gamma   90.00
#
_symmetry.space_group_name_H-M   'P 1'
#
loop_
_entity.id
_entity.type
_entity.pdbx_description
1 polymer ?
#
loop_
_entity_poly.entity_id
_entity_poly.type
_entity_poly.pdbx_seq_one_letter_code
_entity_poly.pdbx_strand_id
1 'polypeptide(L)'
;DCSTTVYVQSFPYDGSAPGPLTTIPSGGTFSEKFRASGSTIKIAKTKTLDKPLFFGYSFSSNPDYAYYELSNEWGNPFAANHNTLSPGEGCEEFDCAANDAGCYSTPAHKKVYGCPQPVTLTASLCV
;
A
#
# COMPACT_ATOMS: atom_id res chain seq x y z
N ASP A 1 -11.26 0.82 7.30
CA ASP A 1 -12.12 1.25 8.43
C ASP A 1 -12.28 2.77 8.59
N CYS A 2 -11.76 3.57 7.65
CA CYS A 2 -11.98 5.02 7.67
C CYS A 2 -13.46 5.41 7.56
N SER A 3 -13.88 6.46 8.26
CA SER A 3 -15.23 7.04 8.19
C SER A 3 -15.50 7.82 6.90
N THR A 4 -14.48 8.06 6.08
CA THR A 4 -14.55 8.83 4.84
C THR A 4 -14.29 7.97 3.62
N THR A 5 -14.86 8.36 2.48
CA THR A 5 -14.54 7.80 1.16
C THR A 5 -13.04 7.90 0.85
N VAL A 6 -12.50 6.85 0.25
CA VAL A 6 -11.12 6.74 -0.21
C VAL A 6 -11.10 6.48 -1.72
N TYR A 7 -10.07 6.96 -2.39
CA TYR A 7 -9.83 6.74 -3.82
C TYR A 7 -8.54 5.95 -3.99
N VAL A 8 -8.62 4.88 -4.78
CA VAL A 8 -7.52 3.94 -4.98
C VAL A 8 -7.25 3.73 -6.47
N GLN A 9 -5.98 3.71 -6.86
CA GLN A 9 -5.58 3.36 -8.22
C GLN A 9 -4.22 2.67 -8.25
N SER A 10 -4.12 1.60 -9.02
CA SER A 10 -2.89 0.81 -9.22
C SER A 10 -2.07 1.36 -10.39
N PHE A 11 -0.78 1.60 -10.18
CA PHE A 11 0.18 2.09 -11.16
C PHE A 11 1.32 1.07 -11.34
N PRO A 12 1.29 0.27 -12.43
CA PRO A 12 2.28 -0.78 -12.67
C PRO A 12 3.71 -0.23 -12.76
N TYR A 13 4.69 -0.95 -12.21
CA TYR A 13 6.10 -0.50 -12.26
C TYR A 13 6.71 -0.56 -13.67
N ASP A 14 6.13 -1.34 -14.59
CA ASP A 14 6.55 -1.37 -16.00
C ASP A 14 6.12 -0.13 -16.81
N GLY A 15 5.40 0.80 -16.19
CA GLY A 15 4.91 2.02 -16.85
C GLY A 15 3.73 1.80 -17.79
N SER A 16 3.13 0.60 -17.80
CA SER A 16 1.88 0.35 -18.51
C SER A 16 0.71 1.16 -17.92
N ALA A 17 -0.41 1.16 -18.64
CA ALA A 17 -1.57 1.97 -18.26
C ALA A 17 -2.02 1.66 -16.82
N PRO A 18 -2.27 2.69 -15.99
CA PRO A 18 -2.82 2.51 -14.66
C PRO A 18 -4.15 1.73 -14.67
N GLY A 19 -4.44 1.04 -13.59
CA GLY A 19 -5.78 0.47 -13.35
C GLY A 19 -6.87 1.55 -13.26
N PRO A 20 -8.15 1.17 -13.20
CA PRO A 20 -9.23 2.13 -13.03
C PRO A 20 -9.12 2.85 -11.67
N LEU A 21 -9.45 4.14 -11.64
CA LEU A 21 -9.63 4.88 -10.39
C LEU A 21 -10.88 4.33 -9.69
N THR A 22 -10.69 3.73 -8.52
CA THR A 22 -11.75 3.12 -7.73
C THR A 22 -12.15 4.03 -6.58
N THR A 23 -13.45 4.27 -6.43
CA THR A 23 -14.01 4.99 -5.28
C THR A 23 -14.49 3.97 -4.25
N ILE A 24 -13.94 4.02 -3.05
CA ILE A 24 -14.23 3.09 -1.95
C ILE A 24 -14.99 3.87 -0.87
N PRO A 25 -16.28 3.56 -0.63
CA PRO A 25 -17.01 4.15 0.49
C PRO A 25 -16.43 3.69 1.84
N SER A 26 -16.85 4.33 2.92
CA SER A 26 -16.48 3.89 4.29
C SER A 26 -16.80 2.40 4.49
N GLY A 27 -15.86 1.66 5.07
CA GLY A 27 -15.94 0.21 5.27
C GLY A 27 -15.81 -0.65 4.01
N GLY A 28 -15.57 -0.05 2.84
CA GLY A 28 -15.39 -0.78 1.59
C GLY A 28 -13.99 -1.36 1.41
N THR A 29 -13.83 -2.20 0.37
CA THR A 29 -12.57 -2.88 0.04
C THR A 29 -12.24 -2.69 -1.43
N PHE A 30 -10.94 -2.58 -1.75
CA PHE A 30 -10.40 -2.72 -3.09
C PHE A 30 -9.52 -3.96 -3.15
N SER A 31 -9.57 -4.68 -4.27
CA SER A 31 -8.74 -5.85 -4.52
C SER A 31 -8.33 -5.90 -5.99
N GLU A 32 -7.09 -6.27 -6.26
CA GLU A 32 -6.65 -6.67 -7.59
C GLU A 32 -5.80 -7.94 -7.50
N LYS A 33 -5.72 -8.68 -8.61
CA LYS A 33 -4.68 -9.70 -8.75
C LYS A 33 -3.33 -9.01 -8.91
N PHE A 34 -2.28 -9.63 -8.39
CA PHE A 34 -0.93 -9.13 -8.63
C PHE A 34 -0.63 -9.02 -10.12
N ARG A 35 -0.04 -7.87 -10.47
CA ARG A 35 0.55 -7.63 -11.78
C ARG A 35 1.95 -8.19 -11.79
N ALA A 36 2.35 -8.86 -12.87
CA ALA A 36 3.66 -9.49 -12.96
C ALA A 36 4.84 -8.51 -12.78
N SER A 37 4.66 -7.26 -13.22
CA SER A 37 5.64 -6.18 -13.04
C SER A 37 5.68 -5.60 -11.64
N GLY A 38 4.78 -6.01 -10.74
CA GLY A 38 4.49 -5.27 -9.52
C GLY A 38 3.71 -3.98 -9.79
N SER A 39 3.35 -3.28 -8.72
CA SER A 39 2.61 -2.02 -8.83
C SER A 39 2.81 -1.15 -7.59
N THR A 40 2.56 0.15 -7.77
CA THR A 40 2.26 1.07 -6.66
C THR A 40 0.77 1.38 -6.64
N ILE A 41 0.11 0.99 -5.56
CA ILE A 41 -1.26 1.37 -5.27
C ILE A 41 -1.24 2.74 -4.59
N LYS A 42 -1.83 3.74 -5.25
CA LYS A 42 -2.05 5.07 -4.67
C LYS A 42 -3.35 5.08 -3.92
N ILE A 43 -3.34 5.61 -2.70
CA ILE A 43 -4.49 5.67 -1.80
C ILE A 43 -4.65 7.11 -1.30
N ALA A 44 -5.76 7.77 -1.62
CA ALA A 44 -5.98 9.18 -1.28
C ALA A 44 -7.42 9.48 -0.83
N LYS A 45 -7.62 10.68 -0.26
CA LYS A 45 -8.95 11.21 0.07
C LYS A 45 -9.58 12.02 -1.09
N THR A 46 -8.88 12.21 -2.20
CA THR A 46 -9.32 12.99 -3.36
C THR A 46 -9.20 12.19 -4.67
N LYS A 47 -10.06 12.50 -5.65
CA LYS A 47 -10.05 11.85 -6.98
C LYS A 47 -8.80 12.14 -7.79
N THR A 48 -8.15 13.27 -7.54
CA THR A 48 -6.89 13.66 -8.20
C THR A 48 -5.68 12.92 -7.64
N LEU A 49 -5.88 12.08 -6.62
CA LEU A 49 -4.82 11.36 -5.91
C LEU A 49 -3.73 12.31 -5.40
N ASP A 50 -4.16 13.45 -4.85
CA ASP A 50 -3.23 14.42 -4.25
C ASP A 50 -2.67 13.88 -2.94
N LYS A 51 -1.35 14.01 -2.77
CA LYS A 51 -0.57 13.55 -1.63
C LYS A 51 -0.94 12.15 -1.10
N PRO A 52 -0.91 11.12 -1.95
CA PRO A 52 -1.41 9.79 -1.63
C PRO A 52 -0.45 9.02 -0.70
N LEU A 53 -1.02 8.15 0.13
CA LEU A 53 -0.28 7.03 0.73
C LEU A 53 -0.03 5.99 -0.36
N PHE A 54 1.16 5.38 -0.39
CA PHE A 54 1.51 4.32 -1.33
C PHE A 54 1.58 2.96 -0.65
N PHE A 55 0.96 1.98 -1.29
CA PHE A 55 1.21 0.56 -1.05
C PHE A 55 1.89 0.00 -2.32
N GLY A 56 3.20 -0.23 -2.24
CA GLY A 56 3.99 -0.87 -3.30
C GLY A 56 4.06 -2.38 -3.12
N TYR A 57 4.02 -3.13 -4.23
CA TYR A 57 4.39 -4.53 -4.26
C TYR A 57 5.21 -4.87 -5.51
N SER A 58 6.20 -5.75 -5.36
CA SER A 58 7.05 -6.25 -6.45
C SER A 58 7.49 -7.68 -6.17
N PHE A 59 8.18 -8.31 -7.13
CA PHE A 59 8.57 -9.72 -7.05
C PHE A 59 10.02 -9.92 -7.47
N SER A 60 10.68 -10.92 -6.88
CA SER A 60 11.92 -11.49 -7.41
C SER A 60 11.75 -13.00 -7.60
N SER A 61 12.57 -13.57 -8.48
CA SER A 61 12.52 -15.00 -8.83
C SER A 61 13.58 -15.85 -8.15
N ASN A 62 14.54 -15.22 -7.44
CA ASN A 62 15.58 -15.93 -6.70
C ASN A 62 16.07 -15.09 -5.50
N PRO A 63 15.55 -15.33 -4.28
CA PRO A 63 14.50 -16.29 -3.95
C PRO A 63 13.11 -15.85 -4.46
N ASP A 64 12.14 -16.77 -4.52
CA ASP A 64 10.76 -16.46 -4.98
C ASP A 64 9.96 -15.69 -3.91
N TYR A 65 10.10 -14.37 -3.92
CA TYR A 65 9.62 -13.48 -2.86
C TYR A 65 8.71 -12.38 -3.43
N ALA A 66 7.68 -12.05 -2.66
CA ALA A 66 6.95 -10.80 -2.81
C ALA A 66 7.56 -9.76 -1.87
N TYR A 67 7.85 -8.57 -2.40
CA TYR A 67 8.25 -7.42 -1.62
C TYR A 67 7.11 -6.44 -1.51
N TYR A 68 7.01 -5.76 -0.38
CA TYR A 68 5.95 -4.82 -0.10
C TYR A 68 6.44 -3.62 0.71
N GLU A 69 5.82 -2.48 0.44
CA GLU A 69 6.18 -1.18 1.01
C GLU A 69 4.91 -0.41 1.35
N LEU A 70 4.82 0.11 2.57
CA LEU A 70 3.85 1.14 2.94
C LEU A 70 4.58 2.48 3.09
N SER A 71 4.40 3.39 2.13
CA SER A 71 5.22 4.59 1.97
C SER A 71 4.42 5.87 2.10
N ASN A 72 4.96 6.82 2.86
CA ASN A 72 4.44 8.19 3.00
C ASN A 72 5.23 9.22 2.17
N GLU A 73 6.10 8.77 1.26
CA GLU A 73 6.99 9.62 0.46
C GLU A 73 6.27 10.75 -0.27
N TRP A 74 5.08 10.48 -0.80
CA TRP A 74 4.28 11.45 -1.53
C TRP A 74 3.19 12.09 -0.68
N GLY A 75 3.06 11.67 0.57
CA GLY A 75 2.03 12.08 1.51
C GLY A 75 1.42 10.90 2.27
N ASN A 76 0.63 11.21 3.28
CA ASN A 76 -0.21 10.23 3.96
C ASN A 76 -1.44 10.94 4.53
N PRO A 77 -2.60 10.88 3.82
CA PRO A 77 -3.82 11.53 4.31
C PRO A 77 -4.46 10.79 5.49
N PHE A 78 -3.89 9.65 5.90
CA PHE A 78 -4.31 8.79 7.00
C PHE A 78 -3.31 8.78 8.17
N ALA A 79 -2.33 9.71 8.18
CA ALA A 79 -1.24 9.72 9.16
C ALA A 79 -1.72 9.82 10.62
N ALA A 80 -2.86 10.49 10.86
CA ALA A 80 -3.45 10.61 12.19
C ALA A 80 -4.20 9.36 12.67
N ASN A 81 -4.17 8.29 11.87
CA ASN A 81 -4.82 7.03 12.17
C ASN A 81 -3.81 5.89 12.18
N HIS A 82 -4.19 4.80 12.83
CA HIS A 82 -3.47 3.53 12.74
C HIS A 82 -3.73 2.91 11.36
N ASN A 83 -2.66 2.51 10.67
CA ASN A 83 -2.74 1.82 9.38
C ASN A 83 -1.78 0.63 9.37
N THR A 84 -2.16 -0.44 8.70
CA THR A 84 -1.35 -1.66 8.61
C THR A 84 -1.13 -2.11 7.16
N LEU A 85 -0.07 -2.87 6.93
CA LEU A 85 0.15 -3.65 5.71
C LEU A 85 0.80 -4.98 6.09
N SER A 86 0.07 -6.07 5.88
CA SER A 86 0.49 -7.42 6.27
C SER A 86 0.49 -8.38 5.07
N PRO A 87 1.52 -9.23 4.93
CA PRO A 87 1.52 -10.36 3.97
C PRO A 87 0.84 -11.62 4.50
N GLY A 88 0.33 -11.59 5.74
CA GLY A 88 -0.08 -12.77 6.49
C GLY A 88 0.97 -13.21 7.53
N GLU A 89 0.75 -14.36 8.15
CA GLU A 89 1.63 -14.87 9.21
C GLU A 89 3.04 -15.21 8.71
N GLY A 90 4.04 -15.03 9.57
CA GLY A 90 5.41 -15.52 9.36
C GLY A 90 6.36 -14.53 8.68
N CYS A 91 5.90 -13.31 8.38
CA CYS A 91 6.71 -12.25 7.76
C CYS A 91 6.49 -10.92 8.49
N GLU A 92 7.39 -9.95 8.25
CA GLU A 92 7.24 -8.62 8.84
C GLU A 92 5.97 -7.91 8.35
N GLU A 93 5.45 -7.01 9.15
CA GLU A 93 4.30 -6.19 8.78
C GLU A 93 4.57 -4.72 9.09
N PHE A 94 3.90 -3.84 8.37
CA PHE A 94 3.78 -2.47 8.81
C PHE A 94 2.61 -2.40 9.78
N ASP A 95 2.89 -2.01 11.02
CA ASP A 95 1.90 -1.77 12.06
C ASP A 95 2.04 -0.33 12.57
N CYS A 96 1.55 0.63 11.78
CA CYS A 96 1.88 2.04 11.95
C CYS A 96 0.85 2.78 12.78
N ALA A 97 1.17 3.00 14.06
CA ALA A 97 0.36 3.76 14.99
C ALA A 97 0.03 5.18 14.48
N ALA A 98 -1.05 5.75 15.03
CA ALA A 98 -1.45 7.12 14.72
C ALA A 98 -0.30 8.11 15.01
N ASN A 99 0.01 8.93 14.01
CA ASN A 99 1.07 9.94 13.98
C ASN A 99 2.51 9.39 14.03
N ASP A 100 2.71 8.09 13.89
CA ASP A 100 4.05 7.51 13.78
C ASP A 100 4.55 7.55 12.33
N ALA A 101 5.04 8.73 11.92
CA ALA A 101 5.64 8.90 10.60
C ALA A 101 6.90 8.04 10.38
N GLY A 102 7.55 7.61 11.46
CA GLY A 102 8.77 6.79 11.43
C GLY A 102 8.49 5.33 11.10
N CYS A 103 7.26 4.84 11.26
CA CYS A 103 6.87 3.49 10.88
C CYS A 103 6.88 3.26 9.36
N TYR A 104 6.41 4.23 8.58
CA TYR A 104 6.32 4.13 7.12
C TYR A 104 7.70 4.14 6.45
N SER A 105 7.75 3.65 5.21
CA SER A 105 8.86 3.92 4.32
C SER A 105 8.88 5.39 3.92
N THR A 106 10.06 6.00 3.95
CA THR A 106 10.31 7.41 3.62
C THR A 106 11.43 7.52 2.59
N PRO A 107 11.63 8.68 1.93
CA PRO A 107 12.79 8.89 1.05
C PRO A 107 14.13 8.72 1.76
N ALA A 108 14.24 9.17 3.02
CA ALA A 108 15.47 9.09 3.80
C ALA A 108 15.69 7.70 4.43
N HIS A 109 14.61 6.97 4.72
CA HIS A 109 14.62 5.66 5.36
C HIS A 109 13.65 4.75 4.64
N LYS A 110 14.14 4.15 3.55
CA LYS A 110 13.37 3.18 2.77
C LYS A 110 13.16 1.90 3.59
N LYS A 111 11.91 1.45 3.64
CA LYS A 111 11.49 0.19 4.27
C LYS A 111 10.74 -0.63 3.24
N VAL A 112 11.35 -1.74 2.84
CA VAL A 112 10.75 -2.70 1.93
C VAL A 112 10.95 -4.06 2.57
N TYR A 113 9.84 -4.71 2.90
CA TYR A 113 9.87 -6.04 3.50
C TYR A 113 9.64 -7.10 2.43
N GLY A 114 10.21 -8.28 2.63
CA GLY A 114 10.07 -9.42 1.73
C GLY A 114 9.40 -10.59 2.44
N CYS A 115 8.59 -11.35 1.70
CA CYS A 115 7.97 -12.57 2.19
C CYS A 115 7.98 -13.64 1.08
N PRO A 116 8.32 -14.91 1.39
CA PRO A 116 8.25 -16.00 0.42
C PRO A 116 6.85 -16.11 -0.21
N GLN A 117 6.80 -16.29 -1.53
CA GLN A 117 5.53 -16.53 -2.20
C GLN A 117 4.97 -17.94 -1.89
N PRO A 118 3.63 -18.14 -1.92
CA PRO A 118 2.59 -17.16 -2.24
C PRO A 118 2.14 -16.35 -1.01
N VAL A 119 1.72 -15.10 -1.24
CA VAL A 119 1.15 -14.21 -0.20
C VAL A 119 -0.10 -13.48 -0.69
N THR A 120 -0.91 -13.03 0.26
CA THR A 120 -1.93 -11.99 0.01
C THR A 120 -1.55 -10.77 0.83
N LEU A 121 -1.25 -9.67 0.16
CA LEU A 121 -0.90 -8.42 0.81
C LEU A 121 -2.19 -7.63 1.12
N THR A 122 -2.41 -7.35 2.40
CA THR A 122 -3.61 -6.65 2.89
C THR A 122 -3.21 -5.38 3.61
N ALA A 123 -3.67 -4.24 3.11
CA ALA A 123 -3.55 -2.95 3.79
C ALA A 123 -4.87 -2.57 4.46
N SER A 124 -4.84 -2.31 5.76
CA SER A 124 -6.00 -1.82 6.52
C SER A 124 -5.79 -0.37 6.91
N LEU A 125 -6.77 0.49 6.60
CA LEU A 125 -6.69 1.93 6.81
C LEU A 125 -7.65 2.38 7.90
N CYS A 126 -7.15 3.25 8.79
CA CYS A 126 -7.89 3.78 9.92
C CYS A 126 -8.49 2.72 10.85
N VAL A 127 -7.67 1.72 11.20
CA VAL A 127 -8.04 0.69 12.18
C VAL A 127 -8.09 1.23 13.60
#